data_AF-A0AAD6SY01-F1
#
_entry.id   AF-A0AAD6SY01-F1
#
_cell.length_a   1.000
_cell.length_b   1.000
_cell.length_c   1.000
_cell.angle_alpha   90.00
_cell.angle_beta   90.00
_cell.angle_gamma   90.00
#
_symmetry.space_group_name_H-M   'P 1'
#
loop_
_entity.id
_entity.type
_entity.pdbx_description
1 polymer ?
#
loop_
_entity_poly.entity_id
_entity_poly.type
_entity_poly.pdbx_seq_one_letter_code
_entity_poly.pdbx_strand_id
1 'polypeptide(L)'
;MNAGCRRIPRLVKTLQDIRDALTSYLIFYSFLRPFERQLGELYRHLSRSSAAERSSWAKFVVLAQGCLKLKTEFDERHPSLKFCDNMKCQVASSRKNFQRCANCASAYYCSVACQRVDWGSLHKHACKYFEHQGVTDIAKRDKAFLRFILHHDYTHNRTRVLSLHAQAMSHTTTPLITTYNYTTHPVDIQVVSAYQMTEQFRAHSFSEWVQAQLADRVQRMCVSGGKLMLDVAVGVQGSQDAVLDISAADE
;
A
#
# COMPACT_ATOMS: atom_id res chain seq x y z
N MET A 1 48.72 -21.21 1.56
CA MET A 1 47.44 -21.42 2.29
C MET A 1 46.41 -20.42 1.80
N ASN A 2 45.23 -20.92 1.42
CA ASN A 2 44.20 -20.26 0.61
C ASN A 2 43.49 -19.08 1.30
N ALA A 3 43.73 -17.85 0.83
CA ALA A 3 42.91 -16.67 1.15
C ALA A 3 41.68 -16.51 0.21
N GLY A 4 41.53 -17.37 -0.81
CA GLY A 4 40.51 -17.25 -1.85
C GLY A 4 39.10 -17.77 -1.50
N CYS A 5 38.97 -18.62 -0.47
CA CYS A 5 37.71 -19.37 -0.25
C CYS A 5 36.67 -18.63 0.61
N ARG A 6 37.07 -17.60 1.38
CA ARG A 6 36.15 -16.87 2.29
C ARG A 6 35.35 -15.73 1.64
N ARG A 7 35.72 -15.29 0.42
CA ARG A 7 35.06 -14.14 -0.25
C ARG A 7 33.76 -14.50 -0.97
N ILE A 8 33.64 -15.74 -1.47
CA ILE A 8 32.49 -16.21 -2.26
C ILE A 8 31.19 -16.27 -1.42
N PRO A 9 31.18 -16.81 -0.18
CA PRO A 9 29.96 -16.86 0.64
C PRO A 9 29.43 -15.48 1.02
N ARG A 10 30.32 -14.51 1.24
CA ARG A 10 29.95 -13.14 1.59
C ARG A 10 29.27 -12.43 0.43
N LEU A 11 29.79 -12.59 -0.79
CA LEU A 11 29.20 -11.99 -2.00
C LEU A 11 27.81 -12.60 -2.30
N VAL A 12 27.67 -13.92 -2.20
CA VAL A 12 26.37 -14.59 -2.42
C VAL A 12 25.32 -14.08 -1.43
N LYS A 13 25.68 -13.95 -0.15
CA LYS A 13 24.79 -13.39 0.87
C LYS A 13 24.42 -11.93 0.55
N THR A 14 25.39 -11.09 0.19
CA THR A 14 25.11 -9.69 -0.19
C THR A 14 24.15 -9.60 -1.38
N LEU A 15 24.28 -10.46 -2.39
CA LEU A 15 23.36 -10.48 -3.53
C LEU A 15 21.96 -10.95 -3.14
N GLN A 16 21.83 -11.89 -2.20
CA GLN A 16 20.55 -12.30 -1.64
C GLN A 16 19.90 -11.15 -0.85
N ASP A 17 20.66 -10.50 0.04
CA ASP A 17 20.18 -9.36 0.83
C ASP A 17 19.71 -8.21 -0.08
N ILE A 18 20.45 -7.90 -1.15
CA ILE A 18 20.06 -6.90 -2.15
C ILE A 18 18.77 -7.31 -2.87
N ARG A 19 18.67 -8.55 -3.34
CA ARG A 19 17.48 -9.06 -4.03
C ARG A 19 16.25 -8.96 -3.13
N ASP A 20 16.38 -9.39 -1.88
CA ASP A 20 15.28 -9.41 -0.92
C ASP A 20 14.85 -7.97 -0.60
N ALA A 21 15.79 -7.05 -0.42
CA ALA A 21 15.50 -5.62 -0.29
C ALA A 21 14.77 -5.06 -1.51
N LEU A 22 15.24 -5.35 -2.73
CA LEU A 22 14.62 -4.87 -3.98
C LEU A 22 13.18 -5.37 -4.15
N THR A 23 12.85 -6.55 -3.61
CA THR A 23 11.51 -7.13 -3.78
C THR A 23 10.45 -6.25 -3.10
N SER A 24 10.75 -5.72 -1.91
CA SER A 24 9.88 -4.79 -1.18
C SER A 24 9.69 -3.44 -1.90
N TYR A 25 10.56 -3.08 -2.85
CA TYR A 25 10.44 -1.85 -3.64
C TYR A 25 9.62 -2.01 -4.93
N LEU A 26 9.27 -3.24 -5.33
CA LEU A 26 8.52 -3.50 -6.56
C LEU A 26 7.08 -2.94 -6.56
N ILE A 27 6.57 -2.54 -5.40
CA ILE A 27 5.25 -1.92 -5.25
C ILE A 27 5.24 -0.42 -5.51
N PHE A 28 6.41 0.22 -5.68
CA PHE A 28 6.51 1.65 -5.98
C PHE A 28 6.63 1.87 -7.49
N TYR A 29 5.73 2.69 -8.04
CA TYR A 29 5.74 3.07 -9.46
C TYR A 29 7.05 3.77 -9.85
N SER A 30 7.55 4.64 -8.97
CA SER A 30 8.80 5.38 -9.12
C SER A 30 10.03 4.47 -9.22
N PHE A 31 9.98 3.30 -8.55
CA PHE A 31 11.00 2.26 -8.68
C PHE A 31 10.82 1.44 -9.96
N LEU A 32 9.61 0.95 -10.23
CA LEU A 32 9.34 0.09 -11.39
C LEU A 32 9.66 0.76 -12.73
N ARG A 33 9.40 2.06 -12.86
CA ARG A 33 9.61 2.80 -14.12
C ARG A 33 11.06 2.73 -14.63
N PRO A 34 12.10 3.10 -13.86
CA PRO A 34 13.49 2.90 -14.28
C PRO A 34 13.91 1.42 -14.25
N PHE A 35 13.33 0.62 -13.35
CA PHE A 35 13.69 -0.79 -13.18
C PHE A 35 13.28 -1.66 -14.38
N GLU A 36 12.19 -1.34 -15.09
CA GLU A 36 11.72 -2.06 -16.28
C GLU A 36 12.83 -2.30 -17.32
N ARG A 37 13.66 -1.27 -17.57
CA ARG A 37 14.80 -1.38 -18.49
C ARG A 37 15.90 -2.29 -17.95
N GLN A 38 16.17 -2.21 -16.64
CA GLN A 38 17.19 -3.02 -15.99
C GLN A 38 16.79 -4.49 -15.88
N LEU A 39 15.50 -4.80 -15.79
CA LEU A 39 15.02 -6.18 -15.76
C LEU A 39 15.35 -6.93 -17.06
N GLY A 40 15.31 -6.25 -18.21
CA GLY A 40 15.71 -6.83 -19.49
C GLY A 40 17.20 -7.19 -19.55
N GLU A 41 18.07 -6.35 -18.97
CA GLU A 41 19.49 -6.66 -18.77
C GLU A 41 19.69 -7.86 -17.85
N LEU A 42 19.00 -7.87 -16.71
CA LEU A 42 19.06 -8.98 -15.75
C LEU A 42 18.63 -10.30 -16.41
N TYR A 43 17.55 -10.31 -17.19
CA TYR A 43 17.10 -11.51 -17.91
C TYR A 43 18.16 -12.02 -18.90
N ARG A 44 18.80 -11.11 -19.66
CA ARG A 44 19.90 -11.46 -20.57
C ARG A 44 21.14 -11.97 -19.85
N HIS A 45 21.41 -11.49 -18.64
CA HIS A 45 22.48 -12.03 -17.81
C HIS A 45 22.14 -13.44 -17.35
N LEU A 46 20.96 -13.61 -16.72
CA LEU A 46 20.51 -14.89 -16.18
C LEU A 46 20.39 -15.99 -17.23
N SER A 47 20.05 -15.66 -18.48
CA SER A 47 20.01 -16.65 -19.57
C SER A 47 21.38 -17.26 -19.90
N ARG A 48 22.47 -16.54 -19.59
CA ARG A 48 23.87 -16.99 -19.78
C ARG A 48 24.51 -17.49 -18.48
N SER A 49 23.88 -17.26 -17.33
CA SER A 49 24.34 -17.64 -16.00
C SER A 49 24.30 -19.15 -15.75
N SER A 50 24.78 -19.57 -14.58
CA SER A 50 24.64 -20.96 -14.12
C SER A 50 23.19 -21.31 -13.77
N ALA A 51 22.86 -22.61 -13.72
CA ALA A 51 21.54 -23.07 -13.29
C ALA A 51 21.23 -22.66 -11.83
N ALA A 52 22.23 -22.69 -10.95
CA ALA A 52 22.08 -22.29 -9.55
C ALA A 52 21.74 -20.79 -9.42
N GLU A 53 22.37 -19.94 -10.22
CA GLU A 53 22.10 -18.50 -10.25
C GLU A 53 20.73 -18.19 -10.87
N ARG A 54 20.34 -18.87 -11.95
CA ARG A 54 18.96 -18.75 -12.48
C ARG A 54 17.92 -19.09 -11.41
N SER A 55 18.11 -20.21 -10.72
CA SER A 55 17.19 -20.67 -9.68
C SER A 55 17.14 -19.71 -8.49
N SER A 56 18.26 -19.08 -8.13
CA SER A 56 18.27 -18.10 -7.04
C SER A 56 17.51 -16.82 -7.39
N TRP A 57 17.46 -16.42 -8.67
CA TRP A 57 16.72 -15.23 -9.11
C TRP A 57 15.29 -15.49 -9.59
N ALA A 58 14.91 -16.75 -9.84
CA ALA A 58 13.64 -17.11 -10.46
C ALA A 58 12.42 -16.48 -9.77
N LYS A 59 12.34 -16.58 -8.44
CA LYS A 59 11.23 -16.00 -7.65
C LYS A 59 11.14 -14.48 -7.83
N PHE A 60 12.28 -13.79 -7.73
CA PHE A 60 12.34 -12.34 -7.90
C PHE A 60 11.92 -11.92 -9.32
N VAL A 61 12.40 -12.62 -10.36
CA VAL A 61 12.04 -12.31 -11.75
C VAL A 61 10.53 -12.46 -11.99
N VAL A 62 9.92 -13.53 -11.48
CA VAL A 62 8.47 -13.74 -11.59
C VAL A 62 7.69 -12.62 -10.88
N LEU A 63 8.11 -12.24 -9.67
CA LEU A 63 7.49 -11.14 -8.92
C LEU A 63 7.64 -9.81 -9.66
N ALA A 64 8.84 -9.49 -10.12
CA ALA A 64 9.14 -8.28 -10.89
C ALA A 64 8.29 -8.18 -12.16
N GLN A 65 8.14 -9.28 -12.90
CA GLN A 65 7.29 -9.34 -14.09
C GLN A 65 5.82 -9.11 -13.75
N GLY A 66 5.32 -9.71 -12.66
CA GLY A 66 3.97 -9.48 -12.16
C GLY A 66 3.72 -8.00 -11.83
N CYS A 67 4.62 -7.36 -11.09
CA CYS A 67 4.52 -5.94 -10.76
C CYS A 67 4.60 -5.03 -11.99
N LEU A 68 5.42 -5.36 -13.00
CA LEU A 68 5.46 -4.62 -14.26
C LEU A 68 4.17 -4.77 -15.07
N LYS A 69 3.54 -5.95 -15.06
CA LYS A 69 2.22 -6.13 -15.68
C LYS A 69 1.18 -5.22 -15.01
N LEU A 70 1.14 -5.18 -13.67
CA LEU A 70 0.28 -4.28 -12.91
C LEU A 70 0.56 -2.81 -13.23
N LYS A 71 1.83 -2.43 -13.38
CA LYS A 71 2.24 -1.09 -13.81
C LYS A 71 1.66 -0.74 -15.19
N THR A 72 1.75 -1.65 -16.16
CA THR A 72 1.20 -1.44 -17.50
C THR A 72 -0.31 -1.26 -17.45
N GLU A 73 -1.02 -2.13 -16.74
CA GLU A 73 -2.47 -1.99 -16.53
C GLU A 73 -2.84 -0.67 -15.83
N PHE A 74 -2.02 -0.22 -14.88
CA PHE A 74 -2.19 1.08 -14.22
C PHE A 74 -1.96 2.26 -15.18
N ASP A 75 -0.95 2.19 -16.06
CA ASP A 75 -0.67 3.23 -17.05
C ASP A 75 -1.76 3.30 -18.14
N GLU A 76 -2.35 2.17 -18.52
CA GLU A 76 -3.46 2.07 -19.47
C GLU A 76 -4.78 2.59 -18.88
N ARG A 77 -4.99 2.45 -17.56
CA ARG A 77 -6.12 3.06 -16.86
C ARG A 77 -5.91 4.58 -16.77
N HIS A 78 -6.50 5.33 -17.71
CA HIS A 78 -6.60 6.80 -17.69
C HIS A 78 -7.02 7.37 -16.31
N PRO A 79 -6.62 8.62 -15.96
CA PRO A 79 -6.39 9.03 -14.57
C PRO A 79 -7.60 8.90 -13.64
N SER A 80 -7.45 7.94 -12.74
CA SER A 80 -8.05 7.78 -11.41
C SER A 80 -9.49 8.29 -11.26
N LEU A 81 -10.42 7.34 -11.29
CA LEU A 81 -11.68 7.47 -10.58
C LEU A 81 -11.38 8.00 -9.16
N LYS A 82 -12.10 9.03 -8.75
CA LYS A 82 -12.07 9.63 -7.42
C LYS A 82 -13.44 9.46 -6.80
N PHE A 83 -13.43 9.30 -5.48
CA PHE A 83 -14.63 9.17 -4.66
C PHE A 83 -14.78 10.43 -3.82
N CYS A 84 -16.01 10.73 -3.43
CA CYS A 84 -16.30 11.84 -2.53
C CYS A 84 -15.94 11.43 -1.10
N ASP A 85 -15.11 12.22 -0.41
CA ASP A 85 -14.72 11.96 0.98
C ASP A 85 -15.86 12.24 1.98
N ASN A 86 -16.98 12.85 1.54
CA ASN A 86 -18.22 12.84 2.31
C ASN A 86 -18.82 11.43 2.27
N MET A 87 -18.72 10.69 3.37
CA MET A 87 -19.17 9.29 3.46
C MET A 87 -20.67 9.08 3.26
N LYS A 88 -21.49 10.15 3.34
CA LYS A 88 -22.91 10.08 2.99
C LYS A 88 -23.15 10.21 1.47
N CYS A 89 -22.09 10.41 0.69
CA CYS A 89 -22.10 10.58 -0.75
C CYS A 89 -21.33 9.42 -1.41
N GLN A 90 -21.93 8.79 -2.41
CA GLN A 90 -21.33 7.65 -3.13
C GLN A 90 -20.90 8.02 -4.56
N VAL A 91 -20.65 9.31 -4.82
CA VAL A 91 -20.23 9.75 -6.16
C VAL A 91 -18.79 9.31 -6.41
N ALA A 92 -18.61 8.51 -7.45
CA ALA A 92 -17.32 8.16 -8.03
C ALA A 92 -17.23 8.72 -9.45
N SER A 93 -16.18 9.46 -9.78
CA SER A 93 -16.03 10.07 -11.11
C SER A 93 -14.57 10.41 -11.43
N SER A 94 -14.30 10.89 -12.64
CA SER A 94 -12.96 11.34 -13.01
C SER A 94 -12.45 12.46 -12.08
N ARG A 95 -11.15 12.47 -11.76
CA ARG A 95 -10.53 13.46 -10.86
C ARG A 95 -10.91 14.92 -11.16
N LYS A 96 -11.08 15.28 -12.45
CA LYS A 96 -11.46 16.63 -12.88
C LYS A 96 -12.82 17.10 -12.35
N ASN A 97 -13.68 16.17 -11.94
CA ASN A 97 -15.01 16.44 -11.41
C ASN A 97 -15.02 16.62 -9.88
N PHE A 98 -13.86 16.58 -9.23
CA PHE A 98 -13.74 16.75 -7.78
C PHE A 98 -12.99 18.02 -7.43
N GLN A 99 -13.51 18.71 -6.42
CA GLN A 99 -12.84 19.79 -5.72
C GLN A 99 -12.00 19.19 -4.60
N ARG A 100 -10.88 19.81 -4.24
CA ARG A 100 -10.07 19.38 -3.10
C ARG A 100 -10.20 20.39 -1.97
N CYS A 101 -10.05 19.94 -0.72
CA CYS A 101 -9.94 20.84 0.41
C CYS A 101 -8.79 21.83 0.16
N ALA A 102 -9.09 23.13 0.24
CA ALA A 102 -8.11 24.18 -0.04
C ALA A 102 -6.97 24.21 0.99
N ASN A 103 -7.24 23.76 2.22
CA ASN A 103 -6.27 23.77 3.30
C ASN A 103 -5.31 22.58 3.21
N CYS A 104 -5.82 21.35 3.32
CA CYS A 104 -4.96 20.16 3.38
C CYS A 104 -4.68 19.49 2.02
N ALA A 105 -5.41 19.85 0.96
CA ALA A 105 -5.37 19.22 -0.37
C ALA A 105 -5.52 17.68 -0.40
N SER A 106 -5.92 17.07 0.73
CA SER A 106 -5.93 15.62 0.93
C SER A 106 -7.32 15.00 0.77
N ALA A 107 -8.38 15.75 1.02
CA ALA A 107 -9.76 15.33 0.80
C ALA A 107 -10.33 15.89 -0.51
N TYR A 108 -11.16 15.09 -1.18
CA TYR A 108 -11.81 15.34 -2.47
C TYR A 108 -13.33 15.29 -2.31
N TYR A 109 -14.02 16.27 -2.88
CA TYR A 109 -15.48 16.40 -2.80
C TYR A 109 -16.07 16.69 -4.17
N CYS A 110 -17.21 16.06 -4.48
CA CYS A 110 -17.94 16.37 -5.71
C CYS A 110 -18.60 17.77 -5.67
N SER A 111 -18.76 18.35 -4.47
CA SER A 111 -19.38 19.66 -4.27
C SER A 111 -18.96 20.32 -2.94
N VAL A 112 -19.09 21.64 -2.86
CA VAL A 112 -18.90 22.41 -1.62
C VAL A 112 -19.87 21.96 -0.51
N ALA A 113 -21.08 21.52 -0.87
CA ALA A 113 -22.04 20.98 0.09
C ALA A 113 -21.50 19.72 0.77
N CYS A 114 -20.93 18.79 0.00
CA CYS A 114 -20.29 17.59 0.55
C CYS A 114 -19.09 17.94 1.44
N GLN A 115 -18.28 18.92 1.05
CA GLN A 115 -17.18 19.40 1.89
C GLN A 115 -17.68 19.94 3.23
N ARG A 116 -18.75 20.75 3.26
CA ARG A 116 -19.31 21.32 4.50
C ARG A 116 -19.85 20.24 5.43
N VAL A 117 -20.52 19.22 4.87
CA VAL A 117 -21.03 18.08 5.64
C VAL A 117 -19.87 17.32 6.29
N ASP A 118 -18.84 16.97 5.51
CA ASP A 118 -17.67 16.26 6.03
C ASP A 118 -16.83 17.12 6.99
N TRP A 119 -16.78 18.43 6.78
CA TRP A 119 -16.12 19.38 7.69
C TRP A 119 -16.75 19.38 9.08
N GLY A 120 -18.09 19.40 9.15
CA GLY A 120 -18.81 19.40 10.42
C GLY A 120 -18.77 18.08 11.17
N SER A 121 -18.46 16.96 10.48
CA SER A 121 -18.43 15.63 11.10
C SER A 121 -17.01 15.22 11.53
N LEU A 122 -16.08 15.09 10.59
CA LEU A 122 -14.79 14.43 10.81
C LEU A 122 -13.61 15.24 10.29
N HIS A 123 -13.74 15.88 9.13
CA HIS A 123 -12.60 16.46 8.44
C HIS A 123 -11.99 17.65 9.18
N LYS A 124 -12.75 18.44 9.93
CA LYS A 124 -12.19 19.60 10.66
C LYS A 124 -11.06 19.22 11.62
N HIS A 125 -11.17 18.07 12.29
CA HIS A 125 -10.14 17.59 13.21
C HIS A 125 -8.93 17.05 12.44
N ALA A 126 -9.18 16.21 11.42
CA ALA A 126 -8.13 15.61 10.60
C ALA A 126 -7.36 16.64 9.75
N CYS A 127 -8.03 17.70 9.29
CA CYS A 127 -7.48 18.68 8.36
C CYS A 127 -6.25 19.40 8.93
N LYS A 128 -6.23 19.70 10.24
CA LYS A 128 -5.07 20.36 10.89
C LYS A 128 -3.82 19.50 10.85
N TYR A 129 -3.97 18.18 11.00
CA TYR A 129 -2.87 17.23 10.89
C TYR A 129 -2.38 17.07 9.45
N PHE A 130 -3.22 17.40 8.47
CA PHE A 130 -2.90 17.29 7.03
C PHE A 130 -2.41 18.63 6.43
N GLU A 131 -2.67 19.76 7.09
CA GLU A 131 -2.24 21.11 6.69
C GLU A 131 -0.70 21.27 6.73
N HIS A 132 -0.04 20.56 7.65
CA HIS A 132 1.40 20.69 7.87
C HIS A 132 2.30 19.75 7.04
N GLN A 133 1.77 18.98 6.07
CA GLN A 133 2.58 17.95 5.43
C GLN A 133 2.45 17.85 3.91
N GLY A 134 3.58 18.16 3.28
CA GLY A 134 4.03 17.58 2.03
C GLY A 134 4.69 16.20 2.17
N VAL A 135 4.67 15.53 3.34
CA VAL A 135 5.46 14.31 3.54
C VAL A 135 4.62 13.14 4.08
N THR A 136 4.09 12.35 3.17
CA THR A 136 4.70 11.03 3.05
C THR A 136 5.83 11.20 2.04
N ASP A 137 7.02 10.66 2.25
CA ASP A 137 8.06 10.69 1.19
C ASP A 137 7.59 9.94 -0.08
N ILE A 138 6.52 9.17 0.02
CA ILE A 138 5.90 8.45 -1.08
C ILE A 138 5.22 9.42 -2.04
N ALA A 139 5.66 9.42 -3.29
CA ALA A 139 5.13 10.29 -4.34
C ALA A 139 3.64 10.03 -4.59
N LYS A 140 2.90 11.07 -5.02
CA LYS A 140 1.45 10.97 -5.31
C LYS A 140 1.10 9.84 -6.30
N ARG A 141 1.97 9.58 -7.27
CA ARG A 141 1.78 8.51 -8.26
C ARG A 141 2.01 7.13 -7.63
N ASP A 142 2.98 7.02 -6.73
CA ASP A 142 3.22 5.79 -5.97
C ASP A 142 2.03 5.45 -5.09
N LYS A 143 1.45 6.43 -4.37
CA LYS A 143 0.20 6.19 -3.63
C LYS A 143 -0.96 5.71 -4.50
N ALA A 144 -1.11 6.30 -5.69
CA ALA A 144 -2.16 5.89 -6.61
C ALA A 144 -1.94 4.45 -7.11
N PHE A 145 -0.69 4.09 -7.37
CA PHE A 145 -0.31 2.75 -7.78
C PHE A 145 -0.44 1.73 -6.65
N LEU A 146 -0.06 2.07 -5.41
CA LEU A 146 -0.27 1.23 -4.23
C LEU A 146 -1.75 0.90 -4.02
N ARG A 147 -2.65 1.89 -4.13
CA ARG A 147 -4.11 1.64 -4.07
C ARG A 147 -4.60 0.72 -5.17
N PHE A 148 -4.02 0.85 -6.36
CA PHE A 148 -4.33 -0.04 -7.47
C PHE A 148 -3.91 -1.47 -7.16
N ILE A 149 -2.71 -1.68 -6.59
CA ILE A 149 -2.22 -3.00 -6.19
C ILE A 149 -3.11 -3.56 -5.07
N LEU A 150 -3.41 -2.78 -4.03
CA LEU A 150 -4.30 -3.19 -2.93
C LEU A 150 -5.65 -3.67 -3.47
N HIS A 151 -6.29 -2.89 -4.35
CA HIS A 151 -7.57 -3.29 -4.94
C HIS A 151 -7.44 -4.55 -5.81
N HIS A 152 -6.35 -4.67 -6.57
CA HIS A 152 -6.06 -5.87 -7.36
C HIS A 152 -5.94 -7.09 -6.44
N ASP A 153 -5.16 -7.00 -5.36
CA ASP A 153 -4.91 -8.09 -4.42
C ASP A 153 -6.14 -8.45 -3.60
N TYR A 154 -6.92 -7.46 -3.17
CA TYR A 154 -8.25 -7.68 -2.60
C TYR A 154 -9.12 -8.50 -3.56
N THR A 155 -9.23 -8.07 -4.81
CA THR A 155 -10.09 -8.75 -5.79
C THR A 155 -9.62 -10.20 -6.02
N HIS A 156 -8.31 -10.43 -6.15
CA HIS A 156 -7.74 -11.76 -6.35
C HIS A 156 -7.85 -12.66 -5.11
N ASN A 157 -7.85 -12.08 -3.91
CA ASN A 157 -7.90 -12.82 -2.65
C ASN A 157 -9.25 -12.70 -1.94
N ARG A 158 -10.31 -12.22 -2.63
CA ARG A 158 -11.59 -11.83 -2.02
C ARG A 158 -12.17 -12.94 -1.14
N THR A 159 -12.21 -14.17 -1.63
CA THR A 159 -12.73 -15.32 -0.86
C THR A 159 -11.92 -15.56 0.41
N ARG A 160 -10.59 -15.47 0.35
CA ARG A 160 -9.71 -15.61 1.51
C ARG A 160 -9.94 -14.47 2.50
N VAL A 161 -9.98 -13.23 2.03
CA VAL A 161 -10.23 -12.04 2.87
C VAL A 161 -11.56 -12.17 3.61
N LEU A 162 -12.64 -12.50 2.89
CA LEU A 162 -13.96 -12.70 3.50
C LEU A 162 -13.97 -13.84 4.53
N SER A 163 -13.25 -14.93 4.28
CA SER A 163 -13.14 -16.02 5.25
C SER A 163 -12.41 -15.60 6.53
N LEU A 164 -11.35 -14.80 6.40
CA LEU A 164 -10.60 -14.25 7.54
C LEU A 164 -11.46 -13.25 8.34
N HIS A 165 -12.24 -12.41 7.65
CA HIS A 165 -13.22 -11.53 8.28
C HIS A 165 -14.25 -12.32 9.08
N ALA A 166 -14.87 -13.33 8.48
CA ALA A 166 -15.86 -14.17 9.15
C ALA A 166 -15.31 -14.85 10.42
N GLN A 167 -14.05 -15.33 10.37
CA GLN A 167 -13.37 -15.89 11.53
C GLN A 167 -13.16 -14.83 12.62
N ALA A 168 -12.63 -13.66 12.26
CA ALA A 168 -12.31 -12.59 13.19
C ALA A 168 -13.56 -11.94 13.84
N MET A 169 -14.69 -11.88 13.12
CA MET A 169 -15.96 -11.33 13.62
C MET A 169 -16.47 -12.06 14.87
N SER A 170 -16.10 -13.33 15.06
CA SER A 170 -16.48 -14.10 16.26
C SER A 170 -15.70 -13.70 17.53
N HIS A 171 -14.65 -12.89 17.39
CA HIS A 171 -13.69 -12.61 18.46
C HIS A 171 -13.59 -11.12 18.83
N THR A 172 -14.31 -10.23 18.14
CA THR A 172 -14.24 -8.79 18.41
C THR A 172 -15.54 -8.07 18.05
N THR A 173 -15.81 -6.99 18.79
CA THR A 173 -16.89 -6.03 18.51
C THR A 173 -16.38 -4.77 17.83
N THR A 174 -15.07 -4.62 17.69
CA THR A 174 -14.47 -3.47 16.97
C THR A 174 -14.39 -3.75 15.47
N PRO A 175 -14.40 -2.72 14.63
CA PRO A 175 -14.29 -2.90 13.19
C PRO A 175 -13.03 -3.69 12.79
N LEU A 176 -13.14 -4.45 11.70
CA LEU A 176 -12.04 -5.24 11.16
C LEU A 176 -11.31 -4.46 10.05
N ILE A 177 -10.00 -4.64 9.99
CA ILE A 177 -9.08 -4.01 9.04
C ILE A 177 -8.33 -5.13 8.33
N THR A 178 -8.24 -5.07 7.00
CA THR A 178 -7.39 -5.97 6.24
C THR A 178 -6.01 -5.35 6.07
N THR A 179 -4.96 -6.11 6.40
CA THR A 179 -3.58 -5.67 6.25
C THR A 179 -2.92 -6.46 5.14
N TYR A 180 -2.17 -5.75 4.30
CA TYR A 180 -1.38 -6.31 3.21
C TYR A 180 0.08 -5.99 3.50
N ASN A 181 0.86 -7.00 3.87
CA ASN A 181 2.28 -6.85 4.12
C ASN A 181 3.09 -7.23 2.87
N TYR A 182 3.59 -6.21 2.19
CA TYR A 182 4.40 -6.33 0.98
C TYR A 182 5.91 -6.49 1.28
N THR A 183 6.33 -6.56 2.54
CA THR A 183 7.72 -6.93 2.88
C THR A 183 7.97 -8.43 2.80
N THR A 184 6.90 -9.22 2.71
CA THR A 184 6.94 -10.68 2.59
C THR A 184 6.47 -11.13 1.21
N HIS A 185 7.05 -12.22 0.71
CA HIS A 185 6.61 -12.85 -0.53
C HIS A 185 6.34 -14.35 -0.34
N PRO A 186 5.11 -14.84 -0.63
CA PRO A 186 3.94 -14.08 -1.11
C PRO A 186 3.47 -13.01 -0.12
N VAL A 187 2.68 -12.04 -0.60
CA VAL A 187 2.10 -10.98 0.25
C VAL A 187 1.37 -11.63 1.44
N ASP A 188 1.69 -11.19 2.65
CA ASP A 188 0.97 -11.67 3.83
C ASP A 188 -0.30 -10.83 4.00
N ILE A 189 -1.43 -11.53 4.12
CA ILE A 189 -2.75 -10.91 4.21
C ILE A 189 -3.37 -11.37 5.51
N GLN A 190 -3.64 -10.40 6.38
CA GLN A 190 -4.25 -10.63 7.69
C GLN A 190 -5.50 -9.78 7.84
N VAL A 191 -6.39 -10.22 8.73
CA VAL A 191 -7.53 -9.42 9.19
C VAL A 191 -7.37 -9.24 10.68
N VAL A 192 -7.27 -7.98 11.11
CA VAL A 192 -7.06 -7.59 12.49
C VAL A 192 -8.16 -6.65 12.94
N SER A 193 -8.42 -6.60 14.23
CA SER A 193 -9.33 -5.61 14.78
C SER A 193 -8.71 -4.20 14.79
N ALA A 194 -9.53 -3.16 14.70
CA ALA A 194 -9.08 -1.77 14.78
C ALA A 194 -8.36 -1.47 16.10
N TYR A 195 -8.77 -2.14 17.18
CA TYR A 195 -8.07 -2.10 18.46
C TYR A 195 -6.64 -2.65 18.35
N GLN A 196 -6.47 -3.88 17.84
CA GLN A 196 -5.16 -4.51 17.66
C GLN A 196 -4.25 -3.67 16.77
N MET A 197 -4.79 -3.11 15.69
CA MET A 197 -4.04 -2.25 14.78
C MET A 197 -3.54 -0.98 15.46
N THR A 198 -4.39 -0.33 16.27
CA THR A 198 -4.02 0.86 17.02
C THR A 198 -2.91 0.57 18.02
N GLU A 199 -2.98 -0.57 18.71
CA GLU A 199 -1.93 -1.01 19.65
C GLU A 199 -0.61 -1.30 18.95
N GLN A 200 -0.65 -2.00 17.79
CA GLN A 200 0.53 -2.21 16.97
C GLN A 200 1.15 -0.87 16.56
N PHE A 201 0.35 0.11 16.17
CA PHE A 201 0.87 1.39 15.72
C PHE A 201 1.53 2.20 16.84
N ARG A 202 0.97 2.14 18.06
CA ARG A 202 1.58 2.74 19.25
C ARG A 202 2.91 2.07 19.59
N ALA A 203 2.99 0.75 19.49
CA ALA A 203 4.19 -0.01 19.82
C ALA A 203 5.37 0.25 18.86
N HIS A 204 5.11 0.46 17.56
CA HIS A 204 6.15 0.63 16.54
C HIS A 204 6.67 2.06 16.39
N SER A 205 6.32 2.98 17.31
CA SER A 205 6.76 4.38 17.28
C SER A 205 6.48 5.08 15.94
N PHE A 206 5.39 4.72 15.23
CA PHE A 206 5.00 5.45 14.03
C PHE A 206 4.71 6.90 14.37
N SER A 207 4.98 7.81 13.43
CA SER A 207 4.72 9.24 13.62
C SER A 207 3.27 9.50 14.05
N GLU A 208 3.06 10.55 14.86
CA GLU A 208 1.72 10.99 15.28
C GLU A 208 0.78 11.19 14.08
N TRP A 209 1.33 11.56 12.92
CA TRP A 209 0.59 11.69 11.67
C TRP A 209 0.01 10.36 11.17
N VAL A 210 0.78 9.28 11.16
CA VAL A 210 0.30 7.94 10.76
C VAL A 210 -0.80 7.48 11.71
N GLN A 211 -0.63 7.71 13.01
CA GLN A 211 -1.63 7.39 14.02
C GLN A 211 -2.92 8.19 13.83
N ALA A 212 -2.82 9.49 13.51
CA ALA A 212 -3.97 10.34 13.23
C ALA A 212 -4.71 9.94 11.93
N GLN A 213 -3.98 9.55 10.89
CA GLN A 213 -4.56 9.01 9.64
C GLN A 213 -5.34 7.72 9.92
N LEU A 214 -4.75 6.79 10.68
CA LEU A 214 -5.44 5.55 11.05
C LEU A 214 -6.70 5.84 11.87
N ALA A 215 -6.61 6.71 12.87
CA ALA A 215 -7.75 7.08 13.72
C ALA A 215 -8.89 7.73 12.91
N ASP A 216 -8.60 8.67 12.01
CA ASP A 216 -9.61 9.28 11.12
C ASP A 216 -10.28 8.21 10.24
N ARG A 217 -9.50 7.29 9.66
CA ARG A 217 -10.03 6.26 8.77
C ARG A 217 -10.84 5.19 9.50
N VAL A 218 -10.42 4.77 10.69
CA VAL A 218 -11.20 3.88 11.55
C VAL A 218 -12.51 4.55 11.96
N GLN A 219 -12.48 5.82 12.33
CA GLN A 219 -13.70 6.57 12.68
C GLN A 219 -14.66 6.67 11.48
N ARG A 220 -14.12 6.89 10.27
CA ARG A 220 -14.90 6.89 9.03
C ARG A 220 -15.60 5.53 8.78
N MET A 221 -14.86 4.44 8.96
CA MET A 221 -15.40 3.08 8.86
C MET A 221 -16.51 2.80 9.90
N CYS A 222 -16.35 3.25 11.14
CA CYS A 222 -17.39 3.13 12.15
C CYS A 222 -18.68 3.85 11.73
N VAL A 223 -18.55 5.09 11.24
CA VAL A 223 -19.69 5.93 10.85
C VAL A 223 -20.37 5.43 9.57
N SER A 224 -19.65 4.74 8.68
CA SER A 224 -20.25 4.13 7.48
C SER A 224 -21.11 2.90 7.79
N GLY A 225 -21.05 2.36 9.02
CA GLY A 225 -21.78 1.16 9.42
C GLY A 225 -21.30 -0.09 8.70
N GLY A 226 -20.00 -0.19 8.41
CA GLY A 226 -19.39 -1.36 7.75
C GLY A 226 -19.36 -1.32 6.23
N LYS A 227 -19.95 -0.29 5.59
CA LYS A 227 -19.90 -0.09 4.12
C LYS A 227 -18.50 0.26 3.58
N LEU A 228 -17.56 0.53 4.48
CA LEU A 228 -16.20 0.95 4.17
C LEU A 228 -15.28 -0.10 4.76
N MET A 229 -14.56 -0.85 3.93
CA MET A 229 -13.47 -1.70 4.41
C MET A 229 -12.19 -0.88 4.46
N LEU A 230 -11.40 -1.07 5.51
CA LEU A 230 -10.11 -0.41 5.63
C LEU A 230 -8.99 -1.38 5.28
N ASP A 231 -8.24 -1.02 4.25
CA ASP A 231 -7.03 -1.72 3.83
C ASP A 231 -5.79 -0.92 4.23
N VAL A 232 -4.80 -1.60 4.80
CA VAL A 232 -3.52 -1.01 5.15
C VAL A 232 -2.39 -1.71 4.41
N ALA A 233 -1.67 -0.97 3.58
CA ALA A 233 -0.42 -1.43 2.98
C ALA A 233 0.75 -1.20 3.93
N VAL A 234 1.46 -2.27 4.26
CA VAL A 234 2.74 -2.24 4.97
C VAL A 234 3.84 -2.59 3.97
N GLY A 235 4.93 -1.83 3.99
CA GLY A 235 6.11 -2.09 3.16
C GLY A 235 7.33 -1.35 3.71
N VAL A 236 8.41 -1.26 2.94
CA VAL A 236 9.65 -0.63 3.41
C VAL A 236 9.70 0.84 3.00
N GLN A 237 10.01 1.74 3.94
CA GLN A 237 10.42 3.11 3.66
C GLN A 237 11.81 3.35 4.27
N GLY A 238 12.84 3.41 3.43
CA GLY A 238 14.23 3.47 3.88
C GLY A 238 14.69 2.11 4.45
N SER A 239 14.99 2.05 5.74
CA SER A 239 15.48 0.85 6.43
C SER A 239 14.51 0.25 7.45
N GLN A 240 13.26 0.73 7.49
CA GLN A 240 12.24 0.29 8.45
C GLN A 240 10.92 -0.04 7.76
N ASP A 241 10.16 -0.95 8.38
CA ASP A 241 8.78 -1.21 8.01
C ASP A 241 7.94 0.05 8.25
N ALA A 242 7.12 0.40 7.27
CA ALA A 242 6.34 1.61 7.25
C ALA A 242 4.93 1.32 6.70
N VAL A 243 3.98 2.06 7.24
CA VAL A 243 2.61 2.11 6.72
C VAL A 243 2.63 2.99 5.47
N LEU A 244 2.46 2.36 4.31
CA LEU A 244 2.61 3.03 3.02
C LEU A 244 1.33 3.71 2.55
N ASP A 245 0.18 3.10 2.83
CA ASP A 245 -1.13 3.69 2.58
C ASP A 245 -2.18 3.09 3.51
N ILE A 246 -3.17 3.90 3.84
CA ILE A 246 -4.39 3.49 4.51
C ILE A 246 -5.53 3.87 3.55
N SER A 247 -6.08 2.88 2.86
CA SER A 247 -7.13 3.08 1.87
C SER A 247 -8.44 2.49 2.33
N ALA A 248 -9.51 3.23 2.09
CA ALA A 248 -10.84 2.68 2.17
C ALA A 248 -11.21 2.01 0.84
N ALA A 249 -11.64 0.76 0.88
CA ALA A 249 -12.32 0.09 -0.21
C ALA A 249 -13.82 0.10 0.07
N ASP A 250 -14.62 0.57 -0.88
CA ASP A 250 -16.08 0.40 -0.84
C ASP A 250 -16.43 -1.01 -1.33
N GLU A 251 -17.45 -1.64 -0.73
CA GLU A 251 -18.07 -2.88 -1.25
C GLU A 251 -18.73 -2.70 -2.63
#